data_AF-A0A5W7EMZ3-F1
#
_entry.id   AF-A0A5W7EMZ3-F1
#
_cell.length_a   1.000
_cell.length_b   1.000
_cell.length_c   1.000
_cell.angle_alpha   90.00
_cell.angle_beta   90.00
_cell.angle_gamma   90.00
#
_symmetry.space_group_name_H-M   'P 1'
#
loop_
_entity.id
_entity.type
_entity.pdbx_description
1 polymer ?
#
loop_
_entity_poly.entity_id
_entity_poly.type
_entity_poly.pdbx_seq_one_letter_code
_entity_poly.pdbx_strand_id
1 'polypeptide(L)'
;MITERNILTLFSIHTFLSYNVSKKETIKSFTHFLRNANKDTFNNAFQFRGCNIIYHNKKREIKEISWYSFSRIYDDIVKIKEYRTNNNTYNKIAA
;
A
#
# COMPACT_ATOMS: atom_id res chain seq x y z
N MET A 1 -2.69 18.19 0.19
CA MET A 1 -2.70 17.89 -1.25
C MET A 1 -2.15 16.48 -1.44
N ILE A 2 -2.94 15.60 -2.05
CA ILE A 2 -2.63 14.17 -2.13
C ILE A 2 -1.86 13.88 -3.42
N THR A 3 -0.82 13.05 -3.33
CA THR A 3 -0.05 12.60 -4.49
C THR A 3 -0.06 11.09 -4.59
N GLU A 4 0.13 10.58 -5.81
CA GLU A 4 0.29 9.14 -6.06
C GLU A 4 1.35 8.54 -5.14
N ARG A 5 2.52 9.20 -5.07
CA ARG A 5 3.63 8.80 -4.22
C ARG A 5 3.20 8.64 -2.76
N ASN A 6 2.44 9.58 -2.20
CA ASN A 6 1.98 9.47 -0.82
C ASN A 6 1.09 8.24 -0.60
N ILE A 7 0.17 7.96 -1.52
CA ILE A 7 -0.74 6.81 -1.44
C ILE A 7 0.07 5.50 -1.54
N LEU A 8 0.99 5.42 -2.50
CA LEU A 8 1.84 4.24 -2.71
C LEU A 8 2.81 4.02 -1.54
N THR A 9 3.33 5.08 -0.94
CA THR A 9 4.16 4.99 0.28
C THR A 9 3.35 4.44 1.45
N LEU A 10 2.14 4.94 1.69
CA LEU A 10 1.27 4.42 2.74
C LEU A 10 0.94 2.93 2.50
N PHE A 11 0.64 2.55 1.25
CA PHE A 11 0.41 1.16 0.90
C PHE A 11 1.64 0.28 1.14
N SER A 12 2.84 0.78 0.80
CA SER A 12 4.10 0.06 1.00
C SER A 12 4.37 -0.20 2.49
N ILE A 13 4.14 0.81 3.34
CA ILE A 13 4.26 0.67 4.80
C ILE A 13 3.23 -0.34 5.31
N HIS A 14 1.97 -0.21 4.90
CA HIS A 14 0.90 -1.14 5.27
C HIS A 14 1.25 -2.59 4.92
N THR A 15 1.77 -2.81 3.71
CA THR A 15 2.21 -4.14 3.25
C THR A 15 3.38 -4.67 4.07
N PHE A 16 4.39 -3.83 4.35
CA PHE A 16 5.56 -4.22 5.13
C PHE A 16 5.20 -4.65 6.56
N LEU A 17 4.18 -4.01 7.16
CA LEU A 17 3.68 -4.33 8.50
C LEU A 17 2.73 -5.52 8.51
N SER A 18 2.02 -5.79 7.41
CA SER A 18 1.11 -6.94 7.24
C SER A 18 1.77 -8.16 6.60
N TYR A 19 3.07 -8.35 6.84
CA TYR A 19 3.82 -9.50 6.33
C TYR A 19 3.16 -10.83 6.76
N ASN A 20 3.17 -11.83 5.87
CA ASN A 20 2.45 -13.10 5.94
C ASN A 20 0.93 -13.04 5.65
N VAL A 21 0.35 -11.87 5.41
CA VAL A 21 -1.03 -11.76 4.92
C VAL A 21 -1.03 -11.89 3.39
N SER A 22 -2.01 -12.61 2.83
CA SER A 22 -2.13 -12.75 1.38
C SER A 22 -2.29 -11.41 0.68
N LYS A 23 -1.71 -11.28 -0.52
CA LYS A 23 -1.82 -10.09 -1.38
C LYS A 23 -3.23 -9.51 -1.46
N LYS A 24 -4.22 -10.37 -1.70
CA LYS A 24 -5.63 -9.97 -1.83
C LYS A 24 -6.14 -9.33 -0.54
N GLU A 25 -5.87 -9.95 0.60
CA GLU A 25 -6.30 -9.44 1.91
C GLU A 25 -5.53 -8.18 2.32
N THR A 26 -4.24 -8.07 1.98
CA THR A 26 -3.46 -6.85 2.21
C THR A 26 -4.02 -5.66 1.44
N ILE A 27 -4.32 -5.82 0.15
CA ILE A 27 -4.87 -4.72 -0.67
C ILE A 27 -6.30 -4.36 -0.21
N LYS A 28 -7.12 -5.36 0.12
CA LYS A 28 -8.48 -5.15 0.63
C LYS A 28 -8.47 -4.42 1.97
N SER A 29 -7.62 -4.84 2.91
CA SER A 29 -7.46 -4.20 4.22
C SER A 29 -6.94 -2.77 4.10
N PHE A 30 -5.96 -2.52 3.21
CA PHE A 30 -5.50 -1.16 2.92
C PHE A 30 -6.61 -0.26 2.37
N THR A 31 -7.39 -0.78 1.41
CA THR A 31 -8.51 -0.03 0.82
C THR A 31 -9.55 0.31 1.89
N HIS A 32 -9.84 -0.63 2.80
CA HIS A 32 -10.76 -0.40 3.91
C HIS A 32 -10.23 0.64 4.91
N PHE A 33 -8.95 0.52 5.29
CA PHE A 33 -8.26 1.52 6.11
C PHE A 33 -8.36 2.91 5.51
N LEU A 34 -8.03 3.04 4.22
CA LEU A 34 -8.04 4.34 3.54
C LEU A 34 -9.47 4.88 3.43
N ARG A 35 -10.47 4.03 3.20
CA ARG A 35 -11.89 4.43 3.16
C ARG A 35 -12.37 4.98 4.49
N ASN A 36 -11.99 4.36 5.60
CA ASN A 36 -12.36 4.83 6.94
C ASN A 36 -11.67 6.17 7.25
N ALA A 37 -10.37 6.26 6.99
CA ALA A 37 -9.62 7.51 7.17
C ALA A 37 -10.05 8.63 6.21
N ASN A 38 -10.66 8.29 5.07
CA ASN A 38 -11.05 9.25 4.05
C ASN A 38 -12.01 10.32 4.58
N LYS A 39 -12.98 9.90 5.40
CA LYS A 39 -13.99 10.79 5.96
C LYS A 39 -13.38 11.75 6.98
N ASP A 40 -12.57 11.21 7.88
CA ASP A 40 -12.15 11.95 9.09
C ASP A 40 -10.81 12.68 8.90
N THR A 41 -9.93 12.18 8.04
CA THR A 41 -8.56 12.72 7.87
C THR A 41 -8.35 13.36 6.51
N PHE A 42 -8.99 12.85 5.46
CA PHE A 42 -8.73 13.28 4.07
C PHE A 42 -9.86 14.10 3.45
N ASN A 43 -10.86 14.52 4.21
CA ASN A 43 -11.99 15.35 3.74
C ASN A 43 -12.63 14.80 2.46
N ASN A 44 -12.83 13.48 2.38
CA ASN A 44 -13.38 12.77 1.22
C ASN A 44 -12.58 12.97 -0.09
N ALA A 45 -11.27 13.15 0.00
CA ALA A 45 -10.40 13.31 -1.17
C ALA A 45 -10.28 12.05 -2.06
N PHE A 46 -10.71 10.89 -1.55
CA PHE A 46 -10.67 9.63 -2.29
C PHE A 46 -12.07 9.14 -2.68
N GLN A 47 -12.15 8.52 -3.85
CA GLN A 47 -13.24 7.66 -4.28
C GLN A 47 -12.71 6.23 -4.51
N PHE A 48 -13.58 5.25 -4.43
CA PHE A 48 -13.18 3.85 -4.48
C PHE A 48 -14.04 3.08 -5.49
N ARG A 49 -13.38 2.29 -6.34
CA ARG A 49 -14.02 1.36 -7.27
C ARG A 49 -13.38 -0.01 -7.09
N GLY A 50 -14.07 -0.90 -6.36
CA GLY A 50 -13.44 -2.12 -5.87
C GLY A 50 -12.24 -1.79 -4.96
N CYS A 51 -11.05 -2.28 -5.34
CA CYS A 51 -9.79 -1.96 -4.67
C CYS A 51 -8.98 -0.85 -5.37
N ASN A 52 -9.55 -0.20 -6.37
CA ASN A 52 -8.92 0.94 -7.03
C ASN A 52 -9.19 2.21 -6.22
N ILE A 53 -8.21 3.10 -6.20
CA ILE A 53 -8.29 4.39 -5.52
C ILE A 53 -8.28 5.49 -6.57
N ILE A 54 -9.36 6.26 -6.60
CA ILE A 54 -9.55 7.40 -7.49
C ILE A 54 -9.35 8.67 -6.65
N TYR A 55 -8.57 9.62 -7.14
CA TYR A 55 -8.23 10.85 -6.43
C TYR A 55 -7.98 12.00 -7.40
N HIS A 56 -8.10 13.23 -6.91
CA HIS A 56 -7.65 14.41 -7.63
C HIS A 56 -6.18 14.67 -7.34
N ASN A 57 -5.37 14.78 -8.39
CA ASN A 57 -3.96 15.16 -8.24
C ASN A 57 -3.80 16.66 -7.95
N LYS A 58 -2.55 17.13 -7.84
CA LYS A 58 -2.21 18.55 -7.61
C LYS A 58 -2.84 19.49 -8.64
N LYS A 59 -3.01 19.04 -9.88
CA LYS A 59 -3.60 19.78 -11.01
C LYS A 59 -5.13 19.65 -11.07
N ARG A 60 -5.76 19.04 -10.06
CA ARG A 60 -7.19 18.70 -10.00
C ARG A 60 -7.66 17.70 -11.06
N GLU A 61 -6.74 17.03 -11.76
CA GLU A 61 -7.05 15.95 -12.68
C GLU A 61 -7.44 14.70 -11.90
N ILE A 62 -8.45 13.96 -12.40
CA ILE A 62 -8.82 12.65 -11.88
C ILE A 62 -7.73 11.65 -12.27
N LYS A 63 -7.18 10.97 -11.27
CA LYS A 63 -6.22 9.87 -11.43
C LYS A 63 -6.74 8.65 -10.70
N GLU A 64 -6.32 7.48 -11.16
CA GLU A 64 -6.70 6.19 -10.60
C GLU A 64 -5.46 5.34 -10.37
N ILE A 65 -5.32 4.80 -9.16
CA ILE A 65 -4.37 3.74 -8.85
C ILE A 65 -5.14 2.43 -8.88
N SER A 66 -4.80 1.57 -9.82
CA SER A 66 -5.45 0.29 -9.99
C SER A 66 -5.00 -0.73 -8.94
N TRP A 67 -5.86 -1.71 -8.67
CA TRP A 67 -5.49 -2.92 -7.92
C TRP A 67 -4.24 -3.61 -8.49
N TYR A 68 -4.06 -3.59 -9.82
CA TYR A 68 -2.89 -4.17 -10.47
C TYR A 68 -1.59 -3.45 -10.06
N SER A 69 -1.63 -2.12 -9.94
CA SER A 69 -0.49 -1.33 -9.45
C SER A 69 -0.14 -1.70 -8.00
N PHE A 70 -1.14 -1.84 -7.13
CA PHE A 70 -0.93 -2.31 -5.76
C PHE A 70 -0.40 -3.74 -5.70
N SER A 71 -0.89 -4.63 -6.57
CA SER A 71 -0.41 -6.01 -6.67
C SER A 71 1.09 -6.10 -6.95
N ARG A 72 1.60 -5.27 -7.87
CA ARG A 72 3.03 -5.22 -8.19
C ARG A 72 3.87 -4.71 -7.02
N ILE A 73 3.44 -3.63 -6.38
CA ILE A 73 4.16 -3.06 -5.22
C ILE A 73 4.18 -4.06 -4.07
N TYR A 74 3.09 -4.81 -3.85
CA TYR A 74 3.05 -5.84 -2.83
C TYR A 74 4.19 -6.86 -3.04
N ASP A 75 4.36 -7.37 -4.26
CA ASP A 75 5.39 -8.37 -4.56
C ASP A 75 6.79 -7.84 -4.29
N ASP A 76 7.04 -6.57 -4.63
CA ASP A 76 8.33 -5.92 -4.38
C ASP A 76 8.59 -5.75 -2.88
N ILE A 77 7.59 -5.34 -2.10
CA ILE A 77 7.72 -5.16 -0.65
C ILE A 77 7.91 -6.50 0.09
N VAL A 78 7.22 -7.56 -0.33
CA VAL A 78 7.39 -8.91 0.24
C VAL A 78 8.82 -9.38 0.00
N LYS A 79 9.35 -9.26 -1.22
CA LYS A 79 10.76 -9.62 -1.52
C LYS A 79 11.76 -8.87 -0.65
N ILE A 80 11.55 -7.56 -0.43
CA ILE A 80 12.41 -6.76 0.46
C ILE A 80 12.36 -7.29 1.91
N LYS A 81 11.17 -7.65 2.39
CA LYS A 81 10.98 -8.18 3.74
C LYS A 81 11.59 -9.57 3.91
N GLU A 82 11.42 -10.45 2.92
CA GLU A 82 12.03 -11.79 2.86
C GLU A 82 13.55 -11.69 2.87
N TYR A 83 14.13 -10.86 2.00
CA TYR A 83 15.57 -10.61 1.96
C TYR A 83 16.11 -10.15 3.33
N ARG A 84 15.45 -9.18 3.96
CA ARG A 84 15.82 -8.70 5.31
C ARG A 84 15.74 -9.82 6.35
N THR A 85 14.72 -10.68 6.27
CA THR A 85 14.52 -11.78 7.22
C THR A 85 15.61 -12.83 7.06
N ASN A 86 15.89 -13.24 5.82
CA ASN A 86 16.94 -14.22 5.51
C ASN A 86 18.33 -13.72 5.89
N ASN A 87 18.66 -12.46 5.59
CA ASN A 87 19.94 -11.86 5.96
C ASN A 87 20.12 -11.77 7.48
N ASN A 88 19.05 -11.42 8.22
CA ASN A 88 19.09 -11.42 9.68
C ASN A 88 19.27 -12.83 10.25
N THR A 89 18.64 -13.85 9.67
CA THR A 89 18.81 -15.24 10.07
C THR A 89 20.23 -15.72 9.81
N TYR A 90 20.79 -15.44 8.63
CA TYR A 90 22.18 -15.77 8.29
C TYR A 90 23.17 -15.15 9.27
N ASN A 91 23.05 -13.86 9.55
CA ASN A 91 23.94 -13.16 10.49
C ASN A 91 23.85 -13.70 11.92
N LYS A 92 22.70 -14.27 12.33
CA LYS A 92 22.55 -14.92 13.64
C LYS A 92 23.16 -16.33 13.70
N ILE A 93 23.26 -17.02 12.56
CA ILE A 93 23.82 -18.38 12.47
C ILE A 93 25.34 -18.30 12.27
N ALA A 94 25.83 -17.28 11.58
CA ALA A 94 27.25 -17.06 11.29
C ALA A 94 28.00 -16.31 12.41
N ALA A 95 27.31 -15.81 13.44
CA ALA A 95 27.90 -15.19 14.64
C ALA A 95 28.00 -16.20 15.77
#